data_AF-A0A8H5DIG1-F1
#
_entry.id   AF-A0A8H5DIG1-F1
#
_cell.length_a   1.000
_cell.length_b   1.000
_cell.length_c   1.000
_cell.angle_alpha   90.00
_cell.angle_beta   90.00
_cell.angle_gamma   90.00
#
_symmetry.space_group_name_H-M   'P 1'
#
loop_
_entity.id
_entity.type
_entity.pdbx_description
1 polymer ?
#
loop_
_entity_poly.entity_id
_entity_poly.type
_entity_poly.pdbx_seq_one_letter_code
_entity_poly.pdbx_strand_id
1 'polypeptide(L)'
;MLLSTLLAPFSSASALTLLLALADISDAAVQCDLITTHNCGKKARHKLPTGVGSTYFADGFHGGVINAKFESMKPSFPRSTTQFDLTYNFNLGSYDRAYWVILPNVGEGDSCYAVYKNCDVTIYYWPTKTPIPATYTLA
;
A
#
# COMPACT_ATOMS: atom_id res chain seq x y z
N MET A 1 68.57 -14.72 41.57
CA MET A 1 67.45 -15.53 41.05
C MET A 1 66.68 -14.61 40.11
N LEU A 2 66.95 -14.53 38.80
CA LEU A 2 66.91 -15.53 37.72
C LEU A 2 65.52 -16.14 37.50
N LEU A 3 65.07 -16.08 36.23
CA LEU A 3 63.78 -16.39 35.57
C LEU A 3 62.74 -15.24 35.63
N SER A 4 62.41 -14.49 34.57
CA SER A 4 62.18 -14.75 33.12
C SER A 4 60.96 -15.63 32.81
N THR A 5 59.88 -14.99 32.32
CA THR A 5 59.08 -15.37 31.13
C THR A 5 58.20 -14.16 30.76
N LEU A 6 58.45 -13.43 29.67
CA LEU A 6 58.32 -13.71 28.22
C LEU A 6 57.04 -13.08 27.62
N LEU A 7 57.29 -12.33 26.56
CA LEU A 7 56.40 -11.73 25.56
C LEU A 7 55.30 -12.73 25.10
N ALA A 8 54.15 -12.35 24.53
CA ALA A 8 53.92 -11.39 23.45
C ALA A 8 52.39 -11.25 23.16
N PRO A 9 51.97 -10.38 22.22
CA PRO A 9 50.61 -9.90 22.03
C PRO A 9 49.81 -10.71 20.99
N PHE A 10 48.50 -10.86 21.19
CA PHE A 10 47.55 -11.23 20.15
C PHE A 10 46.22 -10.53 20.49
N SER A 11 45.94 -9.38 19.88
CA SER A 11 45.20 -9.25 18.61
C SER A 11 43.87 -10.00 18.64
N SER A 12 42.79 -9.26 18.80
CA SER A 12 41.47 -9.59 18.23
C SER A 12 40.70 -8.29 18.12
N ALA A 13 40.83 -7.71 16.94
CA ALA A 13 40.16 -6.51 16.51
C ALA A 13 38.66 -6.56 16.81
N SER A 14 38.15 -5.42 17.25
CA SER A 14 36.74 -5.07 17.19
C SER A 14 36.15 -5.33 15.80
N ALA A 15 34.84 -5.55 15.85
CA ALA A 15 33.84 -5.06 14.91
C ALA A 15 33.35 -6.03 13.83
N LEU A 16 32.06 -6.34 14.00
CA LEU A 16 31.02 -6.34 12.98
C LEU A 16 31.32 -7.17 11.72
N THR A 17 30.99 -8.45 11.78
CA THR A 17 30.61 -9.21 10.58
C THR A 17 29.10 -9.19 10.41
N LEU A 18 28.67 -8.36 9.44
CA LEU A 18 27.51 -8.49 8.56
C LEU A 18 26.22 -9.12 9.15
N LEU A 19 25.35 -8.26 9.66
CA LEU A 19 23.89 -8.42 9.54
C LEU A 19 23.40 -7.55 8.36
N LEU A 20 23.72 -7.97 7.14
CA LEU A 20 23.15 -7.42 5.90
C LEU A 20 22.42 -8.52 5.12
N ALA A 21 21.40 -9.09 5.77
CA ALA A 21 20.31 -9.85 5.18
C ALA A 21 19.29 -9.96 6.32
N LEU A 22 18.08 -9.42 6.30
CA LEU A 22 17.22 -8.95 5.25
C LEU A 22 16.63 -7.62 5.72
N ALA A 23 17.05 -6.50 5.12
CA ALA A 23 16.18 -5.33 5.08
C ALA A 23 15.18 -5.56 3.94
N ASP A 24 14.33 -6.58 4.08
CA ASP A 24 12.98 -6.47 3.56
C ASP A 24 12.33 -5.41 4.44
N ILE A 25 12.59 -4.15 4.08
CA ILE A 25 11.83 -3.02 4.56
C ILE A 25 10.41 -3.40 4.16
N SER A 26 9.63 -3.89 5.13
CA SER A 26 8.19 -3.99 4.97
C SER A 26 7.74 -2.59 4.62
N ASP A 27 7.58 -2.31 3.32
CA ASP A 27 6.86 -1.16 2.81
C ASP A 27 5.41 -1.44 3.19
N ALA A 28 5.12 -1.24 4.48
CA ALA A 28 3.76 -1.20 4.97
C ALA A 28 3.08 -0.13 4.14
N ALA A 29 2.04 -0.52 3.40
CA ALA A 29 1.31 0.39 2.55
C ALA A 29 0.87 1.59 3.41
N VAL A 30 1.44 2.75 3.12
CA VAL A 30 1.04 4.01 3.78
C VAL A 30 -0.38 4.34 3.29
N GLN A 31 -1.19 5.06 4.05
CA GLN A 31 -2.48 5.52 3.52
C GLN A 31 -2.25 6.48 2.34
N CYS A 32 -2.96 6.30 1.23
CA CYS A 32 -2.91 7.24 0.11
C CYS A 32 -3.53 8.61 0.50
N ASP A 33 -2.98 9.70 -0.03
CA ASP A 33 -3.46 11.05 0.28
C ASP A 33 -4.77 11.34 -0.45
N LEU A 34 -5.81 11.77 0.28
CA LEU A 34 -7.04 12.30 -0.30
C LEU A 34 -6.79 13.71 -0.84
N ILE A 35 -7.03 13.92 -2.13
CA ILE A 35 -6.77 15.19 -2.81
C ILE A 35 -8.08 15.92 -3.12
N THR A 36 -8.10 17.24 -2.90
CA THR A 36 -9.23 18.08 -3.32
C THR A 36 -9.26 18.23 -4.85
N THR A 37 -10.46 18.06 -5.41
CA THR A 37 -10.82 17.58 -6.76
C THR A 37 -10.31 18.33 -8.00
N HIS A 38 -9.56 19.43 -7.89
CA HIS A 38 -9.18 20.22 -9.06
C HIS A 38 -8.16 19.56 -10.00
N ASN A 39 -7.40 18.57 -9.52
CA ASN A 39 -6.36 17.88 -10.30
C ASN A 39 -6.71 16.42 -10.66
N CYS A 40 -7.90 15.96 -10.31
CA CYS A 40 -8.32 14.60 -10.58
C CYS A 40 -8.91 14.54 -11.99
N GLY A 41 -8.04 14.25 -12.96
CA GLY A 41 -8.45 14.03 -14.34
C GLY A 41 -9.49 12.91 -14.44
N LYS A 42 -10.32 12.89 -15.49
CA LYS A 42 -11.15 11.73 -15.81
C LYS A 42 -10.49 10.96 -16.92
N LYS A 43 -10.02 9.73 -16.66
CA LYS A 43 -9.55 8.82 -17.71
C LYS A 43 -10.21 7.44 -17.58
N ALA A 44 -9.56 6.40 -18.07
CA ALA A 44 -10.17 5.11 -18.31
C ALA A 44 -10.71 4.44 -17.03
N ARG A 45 -11.81 3.70 -17.18
CA ARG A 45 -12.37 2.87 -16.13
C ARG A 45 -11.69 1.51 -16.11
N HIS A 46 -11.34 1.05 -14.92
CA HIS A 46 -10.67 -0.23 -14.68
C HIS A 46 -11.47 -1.06 -13.68
N LYS A 47 -11.27 -2.38 -13.71
CA LYS A 47 -11.93 -3.31 -12.80
C LYS A 47 -11.36 -3.17 -11.40
N LEU A 48 -12.22 -3.06 -10.40
CA LEU A 48 -11.87 -3.10 -8.99
C LEU A 48 -12.26 -4.47 -8.41
N PRO A 49 -11.39 -5.14 -7.63
CA PRO A 49 -11.73 -6.41 -6.99
C PRO A 49 -12.89 -6.27 -6.00
N THR A 50 -13.80 -7.25 -6.01
CA THR A 50 -14.97 -7.25 -5.11
C THR A 50 -14.90 -8.33 -4.03
N GLY A 51 -13.90 -9.22 -4.07
CA GLY A 51 -13.64 -10.21 -3.02
C GLY A 51 -12.35 -9.91 -2.26
N VAL A 52 -12.37 -10.02 -0.93
CA VAL A 52 -11.17 -9.83 -0.09
C VAL A 52 -10.08 -10.84 -0.52
N GLY A 53 -8.84 -10.35 -0.62
CA GLY A 53 -7.68 -11.10 -1.09
C GLY A 53 -7.54 -11.18 -2.61
N SER A 54 -8.52 -10.69 -3.38
CA SER A 54 -8.40 -10.66 -4.83
C SER A 54 -7.65 -9.42 -5.34
N THR A 55 -6.90 -9.60 -6.41
CA THR A 55 -6.09 -8.57 -7.07
C THR A 55 -6.44 -8.50 -8.54
N TYR A 56 -6.69 -7.29 -9.04
CA TYR A 56 -6.82 -7.02 -10.47
C TYR A 56 -5.69 -6.11 -10.96
N PHE A 57 -5.30 -6.33 -12.20
CA PHE A 57 -4.24 -5.60 -12.87
C PHE A 57 -4.86 -4.72 -13.95
N ALA A 58 -4.33 -3.52 -14.12
CA ALA A 58 -4.60 -2.67 -15.26
C ALA A 58 -3.29 -2.48 -16.06
N ASP A 59 -3.30 -3.02 -17.28
CA ASP A 59 -2.21 -2.91 -18.22
C ASP A 59 -2.17 -1.53 -18.89
N GLY A 60 -0.99 -1.13 -19.36
CA GLY A 60 -0.82 0.08 -20.18
C GLY A 60 -0.57 1.37 -19.39
N PHE A 61 -0.23 1.29 -18.10
CA PHE A 61 0.03 2.45 -17.27
C PHE A 61 1.50 2.89 -17.35
N HIS A 62 1.83 3.94 -18.13
CA HIS A 62 3.18 4.53 -18.25
C HIS A 62 4.35 3.53 -18.43
N GLY A 63 4.09 2.38 -19.08
CA GLY A 63 5.09 1.32 -19.29
C GLY A 63 5.15 0.25 -18.19
N GLY A 64 4.25 0.29 -17.21
CA GLY A 64 4.09 -0.71 -16.15
C GLY A 64 2.64 -1.16 -15.95
N VAL A 65 2.44 -1.96 -14.90
CA VAL A 65 1.16 -2.52 -14.48
C VAL A 65 0.81 -1.94 -13.12
N ILE A 66 -0.33 -1.23 -13.02
CA ILE A 66 -0.92 -0.94 -11.72
C ILE A 66 -1.74 -2.14 -11.28
N ASN A 67 -1.64 -2.52 -10.00
CA ASN A 67 -2.53 -3.49 -9.40
C ASN A 67 -3.34 -2.88 -8.26
N ALA A 68 -4.59 -3.31 -8.17
CA ALA A 68 -5.49 -3.01 -7.09
C ALA A 68 -5.83 -4.32 -6.38
N LYS A 69 -5.55 -4.41 -5.09
CA LYS A 69 -5.88 -5.56 -4.24
C LYS A 69 -6.93 -5.17 -3.21
N PHE A 70 -7.95 -6.00 -3.04
CA PHE A 70 -8.93 -5.80 -1.97
C PHE A 70 -8.37 -6.39 -0.67
N GLU A 71 -7.74 -5.57 0.15
CA GLU A 71 -7.02 -6.03 1.35
C GLU A 71 -7.95 -6.51 2.46
N SER A 72 -8.98 -5.71 2.77
CA SER A 72 -9.85 -6.05 3.89
C SER A 72 -11.22 -5.42 3.82
N MET A 73 -12.17 -6.08 4.47
CA MET A 73 -13.50 -5.58 4.76
C MET A 73 -13.73 -5.76 6.26
N LYS A 74 -13.76 -4.67 7.01
CA LYS A 74 -13.82 -4.70 8.48
C LYS A 74 -14.99 -3.86 9.00
N PRO A 75 -15.65 -4.24 10.10
CA PRO A 75 -16.71 -3.40 10.67
C PRO A 75 -16.19 -2.00 10.98
N SER A 76 -16.88 -0.94 10.52
CA SER A 76 -16.43 0.46 10.71
C SER A 76 -16.39 0.91 12.18
N PHE A 77 -17.11 0.19 13.04
CA PHE A 77 -17.07 0.32 14.49
C PHE A 77 -17.30 -1.05 15.12
N PRO A 78 -16.90 -1.25 16.39
CA PRO A 78 -17.02 -2.54 17.05
C PRO A 78 -18.43 -3.12 16.94
N ARG A 79 -18.53 -4.34 16.41
CA ARG A 79 -19.78 -5.09 16.23
C ARG A 79 -20.78 -4.47 15.23
N SER A 80 -20.35 -3.55 14.36
CA SER A 80 -21.18 -3.10 13.23
C SER A 80 -21.57 -4.28 12.35
N THR A 81 -22.86 -4.37 12.01
CA THR A 81 -23.41 -5.32 11.03
C THR A 81 -24.00 -4.63 9.81
N THR A 82 -23.99 -3.30 9.80
CA THR A 82 -24.65 -2.47 8.78
C THR A 82 -23.66 -1.66 7.94
N GLN A 83 -22.44 -1.47 8.42
CA GLN A 83 -21.40 -0.69 7.77
C GLN A 83 -20.01 -1.33 7.93
N PHE A 84 -19.27 -1.37 6.83
CA PHE A 84 -17.90 -1.88 6.77
C PHE A 84 -16.96 -0.83 6.14
N ASP A 85 -15.72 -0.80 6.61
CA ASP A 85 -14.63 -0.10 5.96
C ASP A 85 -14.01 -1.05 4.92
N LEU A 86 -13.87 -0.56 3.69
CA LEU A 86 -13.28 -1.30 2.58
C LEU A 86 -11.86 -0.77 2.36
N THR A 87 -10.85 -1.62 2.50
CA THR A 87 -9.45 -1.24 2.26
C THR A 87 -8.95 -1.85 0.95
N TYR A 88 -8.48 -1.01 0.05
CA TYR A 88 -7.84 -1.39 -1.21
C TYR A 88 -6.38 -0.95 -1.21
N ASN A 89 -5.47 -1.86 -1.53
CA ASN A 89 -4.09 -1.53 -1.78
C ASN A 89 -3.89 -1.23 -3.27
N PHE A 90 -3.30 -0.07 -3.58
CA PHE A 90 -2.90 0.28 -4.94
C PHE A 90 -1.39 0.30 -5.04
N ASN A 91 -0.87 -0.40 -6.05
CA ASN A 91 0.56 -0.50 -6.28
C ASN A 91 0.88 -0.22 -7.76
N LEU A 92 1.70 0.81 -7.99
CA LEU A 92 2.13 1.32 -9.30
C LEU A 92 3.35 0.56 -9.87
N GLY A 93 3.82 -0.48 -9.19
CA GLY A 93 4.97 -1.28 -9.59
C GLY A 93 6.26 -0.46 -9.58
N SER A 94 6.94 -0.40 -10.72
CA SER A 94 8.20 0.33 -10.89
C SER A 94 8.02 1.83 -11.18
N TYR A 95 6.79 2.32 -11.31
CA TYR A 95 6.53 3.73 -11.56
C TYR A 95 6.82 4.57 -10.30
N ASP A 96 7.61 5.63 -10.46
CA ASP A 96 8.24 6.38 -9.37
C ASP A 96 7.54 7.71 -9.03
N ARG A 97 6.47 8.06 -9.77
CA ARG A 97 5.68 9.28 -9.53
C ARG A 97 4.32 8.96 -8.93
N ALA A 98 3.64 10.03 -8.49
CA ALA A 98 2.25 9.95 -8.07
C ALA A 98 1.33 9.55 -9.23
N TYR A 99 0.25 8.86 -8.92
CA TYR A 99 -0.86 8.69 -9.83
C TYR A 99 -2.22 8.80 -9.14
N TRP A 100 -3.26 9.22 -9.86
CA TRP A 100 -4.54 9.54 -9.26
C TRP A 100 -5.52 8.39 -9.50
N VAL A 101 -6.04 7.85 -8.40
CA VAL A 101 -7.13 6.86 -8.43
C VAL A 101 -8.40 7.50 -7.91
N ILE A 102 -9.47 7.36 -8.68
CA ILE A 102 -10.79 7.86 -8.33
C ILE A 102 -11.67 6.67 -7.99
N LEU A 103 -12.19 6.68 -6.77
CA LEU A 103 -13.04 5.64 -6.22
C LEU A 103 -14.41 6.21 -5.86
N PRO A 104 -15.48 5.42 -6.05
CA PRO A 104 -16.81 5.83 -5.58
C PRO A 104 -16.82 5.87 -4.05
N ASN A 105 -17.39 6.94 -3.50
CA ASN A 105 -17.64 7.11 -2.08
C ASN A 105 -19.16 7.20 -1.83
N VAL A 106 -19.61 6.67 -0.70
CA VAL A 106 -21.04 6.59 -0.38
C VAL A 106 -21.54 7.95 0.04
N GLY A 107 -22.53 8.48 -0.68
CA GLY A 107 -23.21 9.73 -0.33
C GLY A 107 -22.47 11.01 -0.73
N GLU A 108 -21.18 10.95 -1.05
CA GLU A 108 -20.36 12.13 -1.39
C GLU A 108 -19.85 12.15 -2.85
N GLY A 109 -20.21 11.15 -3.66
CA GLY A 109 -19.75 11.03 -5.04
C GLY A 109 -18.37 10.39 -5.13
N ASP A 110 -17.58 10.76 -6.13
CA ASP A 110 -16.26 10.17 -6.36
C ASP A 110 -15.18 10.85 -5.49
N SER A 111 -14.34 10.06 -4.81
CA SER A 111 -13.17 10.52 -4.04
C SER A 111 -11.89 10.22 -4.81
N CYS A 112 -10.90 11.12 -4.69
CA CYS A 112 -9.67 11.03 -5.46
C CYS A 112 -8.46 10.95 -4.56
N TYR A 113 -7.61 9.96 -4.83
CA TYR A 113 -6.44 9.65 -4.02
C TYR A 113 -5.18 9.73 -4.86
N ALA A 114 -4.13 10.34 -4.31
CA ALA A 114 -2.79 10.26 -4.88
C ALA A 114 -2.09 9.00 -4.38
N VAL A 115 -1.78 8.11 -5.31
CA VAL A 115 -1.05 6.86 -5.08
C VAL A 115 0.43 7.10 -5.32
N TYR A 116 1.27 6.79 -4.33
CA TYR A 116 2.73 6.84 -4.45
C TYR A 116 3.30 5.45 -4.19
N LYS A 117 3.85 4.81 -5.23
CA LYS A 117 4.35 3.43 -5.21
C LYS A 117 3.32 2.41 -4.75
N ASN A 118 3.13 2.26 -3.44
CA ASN A 118 2.30 1.27 -2.78
C ASN A 118 1.59 1.93 -1.59
N CYS A 119 0.27 2.08 -1.66
CA CYS A 119 -0.50 2.70 -0.59
C CYS A 119 -1.92 2.13 -0.47
N ASP A 120 -2.48 2.23 0.73
CA ASP A 120 -3.83 1.79 1.06
C ASP A 120 -4.82 2.95 0.94
N VAL A 121 -5.96 2.67 0.30
CA VAL A 121 -7.15 3.51 0.33
C VAL A 121 -8.21 2.82 1.17
N THR A 122 -8.72 3.52 2.17
CA THR A 122 -9.88 3.04 2.95
C THR A 122 -11.11 3.87 2.62
N ILE A 123 -12.16 3.20 2.16
CA ILE A 123 -13.50 3.77 1.98
C ILE A 123 -14.29 3.45 3.26
N TYR A 124 -14.58 4.48 4.05
CA TYR A 124 -15.21 4.31 5.35
C TYR A 124 -16.73 4.15 5.23
N TYR A 125 -17.32 3.43 6.19
CA TYR A 125 -18.76 3.34 6.41
C TYR A 125 -19.60 2.80 5.23
N TRP A 126 -19.03 1.91 4.40
CA TRP A 126 -19.72 1.30 3.28
C TRP A 126 -20.94 0.46 3.74
N PRO A 127 -22.17 0.77 3.28
CA PRO A 127 -23.36 0.05 3.73
C PRO A 127 -23.41 -1.38 3.22
N THR A 128 -23.83 -2.32 4.07
CA THR A 128 -23.95 -3.75 3.70
C THR A 128 -24.94 -4.05 2.59
N LYS A 129 -25.93 -3.18 2.42
CA LYS A 129 -26.95 -3.30 1.36
C LYS A 129 -26.47 -2.74 0.02
N THR A 130 -25.34 -2.03 -0.01
CA THR A 130 -24.79 -1.44 -1.23
C THR A 130 -23.76 -2.39 -1.84
N PRO A 131 -23.88 -2.75 -3.13
CA PRO A 131 -22.89 -3.60 -3.79
C PRO A 131 -21.48 -3.02 -3.67
N ILE A 132 -20.48 -3.86 -3.42
CA ILE A 132 -19.07 -3.46 -3.40
C ILE A 132 -18.71 -2.83 -4.75
N PRO A 133 -17.94 -1.73 -4.78
CA PRO A 133 -17.55 -1.10 -6.02
C PRO A 133 -16.74 -2.05 -6.89
N ALA A 134 -17.18 -2.22 -8.14
CA ALA A 134 -16.55 -3.12 -9.11
C ALA A 134 -15.63 -2.40 -10.10
N THR A 135 -15.53 -1.08 -10.01
CA THR A 135 -14.71 -0.26 -10.91
C THR A 135 -14.09 0.93 -10.19
N TYR A 136 -12.93 1.35 -10.67
CA TYR A 136 -12.28 2.60 -10.31
C TYR A 136 -11.84 3.33 -11.59
N THR A 137 -11.51 4.62 -11.47
CA THR A 137 -11.00 5.41 -12.59
C THR A 137 -9.55 5.78 -12.33
N LEU A 138 -8.74 5.63 -13.37
CA LEU A 138 -7.38 6.16 -13.42
C LEU A 138 -7.40 7.57 -14.00
N ALA A 139 -6.55 8.46 -13.51
CA ALA A 139 -6.59 9.89 -13.78
C ALA A 139 -5.21 10.49 -14.02
#